data_AF-A0A937D164-F1
#
_entry.id   AF-A0A937D164-F1
#
_cell.length_a   1.000
_cell.length_b   1.000
_cell.length_c   1.000
_cell.angle_alpha   90.00
_cell.angle_beta   90.00
_cell.angle_gamma   90.00
#
_symmetry.space_group_name_H-M   'P 1'
#
loop_
_entity.id
_entity.type
_entity.pdbx_description
1 polymer ?
#
loop_
_entity_poly.entity_id
_entity_poly.type
_entity_poly.pdbx_seq_one_letter_code
_entity_poly.pdbx_strand_id
1 'polypeptide(L)'
;MRNSRSEYAKMVAAQHEVAQAEADYQRFRAAYLEIAKNEPGHEVALAMIGADMDRAHARLQTLMGLPRLPFTHEPSTVVRREAQRASEENS
;
A
#
# COMPACT_ATOMS: atom_id res chain seq x y z
N MET A 1 -20.60 -32.29 11.01
CA MET A 1 -19.45 -31.77 10.23
C MET A 1 -19.76 -30.53 9.36
N ARG A 2 -20.89 -29.83 9.53
CA ARG A 2 -21.21 -28.62 8.73
C ARG A 2 -20.43 -27.37 9.20
N ASN A 3 -20.05 -27.33 10.48
CA ASN A 3 -19.27 -26.23 11.06
C ASN A 3 -17.84 -26.13 10.52
N SER A 4 -17.15 -27.25 10.30
CA SER A 4 -15.76 -27.23 9.81
C SER A 4 -15.62 -26.69 8.37
N ARG A 5 -16.57 -27.01 7.48
CA ARG A 5 -16.59 -26.44 6.12
C ARG A 5 -16.90 -24.93 6.11
N SER A 6 -17.77 -24.48 6.99
CA SER A 6 -18.12 -23.06 7.15
C SER A 6 -16.94 -22.24 7.68
N GLU A 7 -16.22 -22.76 8.67
CA GLU A 7 -15.02 -22.10 9.20
C GLU A 7 -13.88 -22.06 8.19
N TYR A 8 -13.66 -23.14 7.43
CA TYR A 8 -12.69 -23.16 6.35
C TYR A 8 -13.00 -22.11 5.28
N ALA A 9 -14.27 -21.98 4.87
CA ALA A 9 -14.69 -20.96 3.89
C ALA A 9 -14.42 -19.53 4.40
N LYS A 10 -14.67 -19.25 5.69
CA LYS A 10 -14.36 -17.95 6.30
C LYS A 10 -12.86 -17.66 6.33
N MET A 11 -12.04 -18.67 6.63
CA MET A 11 -10.58 -18.53 6.62
C MET A 11 -10.04 -18.22 5.22
N VAL A 12 -10.52 -18.94 4.20
CA VAL A 12 -10.13 -18.69 2.80
C VAL A 12 -10.58 -17.30 2.34
N ALA A 13 -11.79 -16.87 2.71
CA ALA A 13 -12.27 -15.51 2.40
C ALA A 13 -11.38 -14.44 3.05
N ALA A 14 -11.02 -14.61 4.33
CA ALA A 14 -10.12 -13.69 5.02
C ALA A 14 -8.73 -13.62 4.37
N GLN A 15 -8.17 -14.77 3.95
CA GLN A 15 -6.90 -14.82 3.21
C GLN A 15 -6.99 -14.09 1.87
N HIS A 16 -8.10 -14.26 1.14
CA HIS A 16 -8.32 -13.56 -0.11
C HIS A 16 -8.43 -12.04 0.09
N GLU A 17 -9.12 -11.59 1.14
CA GLU A 17 -9.22 -10.17 1.48
C GLU A 17 -7.86 -9.55 1.81
N VAL A 18 -7.02 -10.27 2.55
CA VAL A 18 -5.64 -9.83 2.84
C VAL A 18 -4.81 -9.74 1.55
N ALA A 19 -4.84 -10.78 0.72
CA ALA A 19 -4.09 -10.80 -0.55
C ALA A 19 -4.52 -9.66 -1.49
N GLN A 20 -5.82 -9.37 -1.55
CA GLN A 20 -6.35 -8.27 -2.34
C GLN A 20 -5.89 -6.91 -1.79
N ALA A 21 -5.98 -6.70 -0.47
CA ALA A 21 -5.53 -5.46 0.14
C ALA A 21 -4.02 -5.22 -0.01
N GLU A 22 -3.22 -6.29 0.02
CA GLU A 22 -1.78 -6.23 -0.26
C GLU A 22 -1.50 -5.88 -1.72
N ALA A 23 -2.20 -6.49 -2.67
CA ALA A 23 -2.07 -6.17 -4.09
C ALA A 23 -2.43 -4.71 -4.39
N ASP A 24 -3.51 -4.20 -3.78
CA ASP A 24 -3.91 -2.79 -3.90
C ASP A 24 -2.82 -1.85 -3.36
N TYR A 25 -2.27 -2.13 -2.18
CA TYR A 25 -1.17 -1.35 -1.61
C TYR A 25 0.05 -1.33 -2.53
N GLN A 26 0.47 -2.49 -3.05
CA GLN A 26 1.62 -2.57 -3.95
C GLN A 26 1.39 -1.83 -5.27
N ARG A 27 0.16 -1.88 -5.80
CA ARG A 27 -0.21 -1.14 -7.01
C ARG A 27 -0.09 0.37 -6.81
N PHE A 28 -0.59 0.91 -5.71
CA PHE A 28 -0.47 2.34 -5.41
C PHE A 28 0.98 2.75 -5.13
N ARG A 29 1.74 1.90 -4.42
CA ARG A 29 3.18 2.13 -4.20
C ARG A 29 3.96 2.20 -5.51
N ALA A 30 3.69 1.29 -6.45
CA ALA A 30 4.34 1.29 -7.76
C ALA A 30 4.02 2.56 -8.55
N ALA A 31 2.74 2.95 -8.61
CA ALA A 31 2.30 4.18 -9.28
C ALA A 31 2.93 5.43 -8.66
N TYR A 32 3.00 5.48 -7.33
CA TYR A 32 3.65 6.58 -6.62
C TYR A 32 5.13 6.69 -7.02
N LEU A 33 5.86 5.57 -7.01
CA LEU A 33 7.29 5.55 -7.35
C LEU A 33 7.53 5.93 -8.82
N GLU A 34 6.65 5.51 -9.72
CA GLU A 34 6.71 5.89 -11.14
C GLU A 34 6.55 7.40 -11.32
N ILE A 35 5.54 8.02 -10.69
CA ILE A 35 5.33 9.47 -10.73
C ILE A 35 6.50 10.19 -10.07
N ALA A 36 6.96 9.73 -8.91
CA ALA A 36 8.07 10.35 -8.20
C ALA A 36 9.38 10.32 -9.00
N LYS A 37 9.59 9.28 -9.81
CA LYS A 37 10.76 9.15 -10.68
C LYS A 37 10.65 10.01 -11.94
N ASN A 38 9.50 9.97 -12.62
CA ASN A 38 9.35 10.58 -13.95
C ASN A 38 8.90 12.04 -13.87
N GLU A 39 8.09 12.39 -12.89
CA GLU A 39 7.46 13.70 -12.73
C GLU A 39 7.45 14.15 -11.25
N PRO A 40 8.63 14.30 -10.60
CA PRO A 40 8.72 14.63 -9.16
C PRO A 40 8.07 15.96 -8.78
N GLY A 41 7.87 16.87 -9.73
CA GLY A 41 7.19 18.16 -9.56
C GLY A 41 5.67 18.08 -9.70
N HIS A 42 5.10 16.93 -10.05
CA HIS A 42 3.66 16.75 -10.19
C HIS A 42 2.99 16.50 -8.82
N GLU A 43 3.10 17.49 -7.92
CA GLU A 43 2.75 17.37 -6.49
C GLU A 43 1.32 16.87 -6.24
N VAL A 44 0.36 17.28 -7.07
CA VAL A 44 -1.04 16.84 -6.96
C VAL A 44 -1.18 15.34 -7.20
N ALA A 45 -0.46 14.79 -8.18
CA ALA A 45 -0.53 13.36 -8.50
C ALA A 45 0.10 12.52 -7.38
N LEU A 46 1.24 12.99 -6.85
CA LEU A 46 1.89 12.37 -5.69
C LEU A 46 0.98 12.40 -4.45
N ALA A 47 0.31 13.52 -4.18
CA ALA A 47 -0.62 13.63 -3.06
C ALA A 47 -1.84 12.71 -3.21
N MET A 48 -2.42 12.63 -4.41
CA MET A 48 -3.58 11.77 -4.69
C MET A 48 -3.23 10.29 -4.53
N ILE A 49 -2.16 9.83 -5.19
CA ILE A 49 -1.74 8.43 -5.11
C ILE A 49 -1.22 8.07 -3.72
N GLY A 50 -0.52 8.99 -3.04
CA GLY A 50 -0.11 8.82 -1.65
C GLY A 50 -1.30 8.59 -0.72
N ALA A 51 -2.37 9.37 -0.87
CA ALA A 51 -3.59 9.20 -0.08
C ALA A 51 -4.30 7.86 -0.36
N ASP A 52 -4.29 7.37 -1.60
CA ASP A 52 -4.82 6.04 -1.94
C ASP A 52 -3.97 4.92 -1.35
N MET A 53 -2.64 5.06 -1.39
CA MET A 53 -1.70 4.13 -0.78
C MET A 53 -1.92 4.04 0.75
N ASP A 54 -2.08 5.18 1.42
CA ASP A 54 -2.35 5.23 2.86
C ASP A 54 -3.68 4.54 3.21
N ARG A 55 -4.73 4.75 2.40
CA ARG A 55 -6.01 4.06 2.55
C ARG A 55 -5.88 2.54 2.41
N ALA A 56 -5.15 2.08 1.40
CA ALA A 56 -4.91 0.66 1.18
C ALA A 56 -4.10 0.04 2.34
N HIS A 57 -3.09 0.75 2.83
CA HIS A 57 -2.28 0.31 3.95
C HIS A 57 -3.09 0.21 5.25
N ALA A 58 -3.93 1.22 5.56
CA ALA A 58 -4.80 1.20 6.73
C ALA A 58 -5.83 0.06 6.69
N ARG A 59 -6.32 -0.28 5.49
CA ARG A 59 -7.18 -1.46 5.28
C ARG A 59 -6.42 -2.75 5.57
N LEU A 60 -5.21 -2.89 5.04
CA LEU A 60 -4.36 -4.06 5.28
C LEU A 60 -4.03 -4.24 6.77
N GLN A 61 -3.67 -3.16 7.47
CA GLN A 61 -3.46 -3.18 8.93
C GLN A 61 -4.70 -3.66 9.67
N THR A 62 -5.89 -3.18 9.28
CA THR A 62 -7.16 -3.60 9.88
C THR A 62 -7.41 -5.10 9.69
N LEU A 63 -7.15 -5.63 8.49
CA LEU A 63 -7.34 -7.05 8.19
C LEU A 63 -6.34 -7.94 8.95
N MET A 64 -5.12 -7.46 9.19
CA MET A 64 -4.10 -8.18 9.97
C MET A 64 -4.26 -8.02 11.49
N GLY A 65 -5.24 -7.24 11.97
CA GLY A 65 -5.41 -6.94 13.39
C GLY A 65 -4.29 -6.06 13.97
N LEU A 66 -3.55 -5.36 13.11
CA LEU A 66 -2.52 -4.42 13.52
C LEU A 66 -3.14 -3.07 13.92
N PRO A 67 -2.56 -2.35 14.88
CA PRO A 67 -3.00 -0.99 15.19
C PRO A 67 -2.92 -0.12 13.95
N ARG A 68 -3.94 0.72 13.75
CA ARG A 68 -3.94 1.77 12.73
C ARG A 68 -2.95 2.84 13.12
N LEU A 69 -1.69 2.60 12.81
CA LEU A 69 -0.68 3.63 12.89
C LEU A 69 -0.95 4.55 11.70
N PRO A 70 -1.18 5.87 11.91
CA PRO A 70 -1.09 6.80 10.81
C PRO A 70 0.26 6.55 10.14
N PHE A 71 0.29 6.57 8.82
CA PHE A 71 1.54 6.57 8.09
C PHE A 71 2.27 7.88 8.50
N THR A 72 3.00 7.86 9.61
CA THR A 72 3.79 8.98 10.16
C THR A 72 5.14 9.10 9.49
N HIS A 73 5.31 8.41 8.36
CA HIS A 73 6.21 8.87 7.34
C HIS A 73 5.36 9.74 6.45
N GLU A 74 5.61 11.05 6.40
CA GLU A 74 5.19 11.85 5.26
C GLU A 74 5.40 10.98 4.00
N PRO A 75 4.33 10.45 3.37
CA PRO A 75 4.48 9.47 2.29
C PRO A 75 5.26 10.11 1.14
N SER A 76 5.10 11.43 1.00
CA SER A 76 5.91 12.30 0.18
C SER A 76 7.42 12.16 0.42
N THR A 77 7.87 12.14 1.67
CA THR A 77 9.28 12.38 2.02
C THR A 77 10.11 11.10 2.08
N VAL A 78 9.57 10.02 2.67
CA VAL A 78 10.27 8.71 2.65
C VAL A 78 10.25 8.13 1.24
N VAL A 79 9.11 8.21 0.54
CA VAL A 79 9.02 7.66 -0.81
C VAL A 79 9.69 8.58 -1.84
N ARG A 80 9.76 9.91 -1.64
CA ARG A 80 10.71 10.77 -2.41
C ARG A 80 12.14 10.32 -2.19
N ARG A 81 12.56 10.04 -0.95
CA ARG A 81 13.92 9.55 -0.67
C ARG A 81 14.19 8.19 -1.30
N GLU A 82 13.19 7.31 -1.38
CA GLU A 82 13.31 6.04 -2.12
C GLU A 82 13.39 6.28 -3.63
N ALA A 83 12.57 7.17 -4.19
CA ALA A 83 12.61 7.54 -5.60
C ALA A 83 13.94 8.21 -5.98
N GLN A 84 14.46 9.11 -5.14
CA GLN A 84 15.78 9.72 -5.29
C GLN A 84 16.88 8.65 -5.26
N ARG A 85 16.91 7.77 -4.25
CA ARG A 85 17.89 6.66 -4.21
C ARG A 85 17.81 5.75 -5.44
N ALA A 86 16.61 5.38 -5.88
CA ALA A 86 16.43 4.57 -7.08
C ALA A 86 16.85 5.27 -8.38
N SER A 87 16.87 6.61 -8.40
CA SER A 87 17.42 7.40 -9.50
C SER A 87 18.96 7.48 -9.47
N GLU A 88 19.54 7.56 -8.27
CA GLU A 88 21.00 7.58 -8.05
C GLU A 88 21.65 6.22 -8.32
N GLU A 89 20.99 5.11 -7.98
CA GLU A 89 21.49 3.74 -8.23
C GLU A 89 21.46 3.31 -9.71
N ASN A 90 20.71 4.02 -10.57
CA ASN A 90 20.59 3.74 -12.01
C ASN A 90 21.42 4.69 -12.91
N SER A 91 22.24 5.55 -12.31
CA SER A 91 23.14 6.50 -13.00
C SER A 91 24.58 6.01 -12.96
#